data_AF-A0A2N2FHK6-F1
#
_entry.id   AF-A0A2N2FHK6-F1
#
_cell.length_a   1.000
_cell.length_b   1.000
_cell.length_c   1.000
_cell.angle_alpha   90.00
_cell.angle_beta   90.00
_cell.angle_gamma   90.00
#
_symmetry.space_group_name_H-M   'P 1'
#
loop_
_entity.id
_entity.type
_entity.pdbx_description
1 polymer ?
#
loop_
_entity_poly.entity_id
_entity_poly.type
_entity_poly.pdbx_seq_one_letter_code
_entity_poly.pdbx_strand_id
1 'polypeptide(L)' 'GIVHSPVGKMSFGAEKLCENINALLETIIKLKPASSKGTYIKSISISSTMGAGVKVDPLDIKSAS' A
#
# COMPACT_ATOMS: atom_id res chain seq x y z
N GLY A 1 -12.81 8.42 -0.69
CA GLY A 1 -13.06 6.99 -0.95
C GLY A 1 -11.92 6.20 -0.36
N ILE A 2 -12.20 4.97 0.08
CA ILE A 2 -11.17 4.03 0.55
C ILE A 2 -10.90 3.07 -0.62
N VAL A 3 -9.65 2.87 -0.98
CA VAL A 3 -9.24 1.91 -2.01
C VAL A 3 -8.81 0.63 -1.30
N HIS A 4 -9.54 -0.46 -1.51
CA HIS A 4 -9.13 -1.79 -1.08
C HIS A 4 -8.65 -2.57 -2.30
N SER A 5 -7.43 -3.11 -2.22
CA SER A 5 -6.87 -3.97 -3.24
C SER A 5 -6.13 -5.14 -2.61
N PRO A 6 -6.37 -6.39 -3.06
CA PRO A 6 -5.61 -7.53 -2.60
C PRO A 6 -4.19 -7.48 -3.18
N VAL A 7 -3.18 -7.36 -2.31
CA VAL A 7 -1.76 -7.28 -2.69
C VAL A 7 -1.07 -8.64 -2.84
N GLY A 8 -1.74 -9.73 -2.43
CA GLY A 8 -1.23 -11.09 -2.59
C GLY A 8 -1.70 -12.06 -1.51
N LYS A 9 -1.13 -13.27 -1.53
CA LYS A 9 -1.30 -14.29 -0.47
C LYS A 9 -0.03 -14.36 0.37
N MET A 10 -0.17 -14.79 1.62
CA MET A 10 0.97 -15.05 2.52
C MET A 10 1.99 -16.03 1.92
N SER A 11 1.54 -16.93 1.04
CA SER A 11 2.37 -17.92 0.35
C SER A 11 3.33 -17.35 -0.70
N PHE A 12 3.27 -16.06 -1.03
CA PHE A 12 4.12 -15.45 -2.06
C PHE A 12 5.51 -15.03 -1.55
N GLY A 13 5.74 -15.06 -0.23
CA GLY A 13 6.97 -14.60 0.38
C GLY A 13 6.99 -13.08 0.60
N ALA A 14 7.76 -12.63 1.58
CA ALA A 14 7.78 -11.23 2.02
C ALA A 14 8.25 -10.28 0.90
N GLU A 15 9.28 -10.65 0.13
CA GLU A 15 9.84 -9.83 -0.94
C GLU A 15 8.79 -9.49 -2.01
N LYS A 16 8.08 -10.50 -2.54
CA LYS A 16 7.05 -10.29 -3.56
C LYS A 16 5.87 -9.47 -3.05
N LEU A 17 5.51 -9.62 -1.77
CA LEU A 17 4.47 -8.81 -1.16
C LEU A 17 4.90 -7.33 -1.06
N CYS A 18 6.14 -7.07 -0.67
CA CYS A 18 6.71 -5.72 -0.65
C CYS A 18 6.74 -5.10 -2.05
N GLU A 19 7.19 -5.83 -3.07
CA GLU A 19 7.17 -5.38 -4.47
C GLU A 19 5.75 -5.04 -4.97
N ASN A 20 4.77 -5.90 -4.68
CA ASN A 20 3.38 -5.66 -5.06
C ASN A 20 2.79 -4.42 -4.39
N ILE A 21 3.10 -4.21 -3.11
CA ILE A 21 2.66 -3.02 -2.37
C ILE A 21 3.30 -1.76 -2.97
N ASN A 22 4.60 -1.81 -3.26
CA ASN A 22 5.31 -0.71 -3.92
C ASN A 22 4.70 -0.35 -5.28
N ALA A 23 4.49 -1.34 -6.15
CA ALA A 23 3.89 -1.14 -7.45
C ALA A 23 2.48 -0.55 -7.36
N LEU A 24 1.70 -1.00 -6.37
CA LEU A 24 0.35 -0.48 -6.13
C LEU A 24 0.38 0.98 -5.66
N LEU A 25 1.28 1.33 -4.75
CA LEU A 25 1.46 2.70 -4.27
C LEU A 25 1.91 3.63 -5.39
N GLU A 26 2.88 3.23 -6.21
CA GLU A 26 3.30 4.01 -7.37
C GLU A 26 2.16 4.25 -8.36
N THR A 27 1.37 3.21 -8.63
CA THR A 27 0.22 3.30 -9.54
C THR A 27 -0.84 4.25 -8.98
N ILE A 28 -1.12 4.17 -7.68
CA ILE A 28 -2.04 5.08 -6.99
C ILE A 28 -1.53 6.53 -7.05
N ILE A 29 -0.23 6.77 -6.85
CA ILE A 29 0.37 8.10 -6.96
C ILE A 29 0.29 8.62 -8.40
N LYS A 30 0.53 7.78 -9.41
CA LYS A 30 0.39 8.14 -10.84
C LYS A 30 -1.06 8.43 -11.22
N LEU A 31 -2.01 7.70 -10.65
CA LEU A 31 -3.45 7.89 -10.85
C LEU A 31 -4.01 9.09 -10.06
N LYS A 32 -3.18 9.78 -9.25
CA LYS A 32 -3.59 10.99 -8.53
C LYS A 32 -4.16 12.00 -9.54
N PRO A 33 -5.46 12.33 -9.47
CA PRO A 33 -6.02 13.34 -10.35
C PRO A 33 -5.43 14.71 -9.96
N ALA A 34 -5.07 15.52 -10.96
CA ALA A 34 -4.48 16.85 -10.76
C ALA A 34 -5.34 17.80 -9.88
N SER A 35 -6.62 17.48 -9.71
CA SER A 35 -7.57 18.19 -8.85
C SER A 35 -7.37 17.94 -7.35
N SER A 36 -6.70 16.85 -6.94
CA SER A 36 -6.44 16.54 -5.53
C SER A 36 -5.22 17.29 -4.99
N LYS A 37 -5.44 18.51 -4.47
CA LYS A 37 -4.45 19.26 -3.69
C LYS A 37 -4.25 18.59 -2.31
N GLY A 38 -3.04 18.13 -2.01
CA GLY A 38 -2.64 17.60 -0.69
C GLY A 38 -2.09 16.17 -0.67
N THR A 39 -1.90 15.66 0.55
CA THR A 39 -1.44 14.29 0.86
C THR A 39 -2.49 13.28 0.37
N TYR A 40 -2.18 12.56 -0.70
CA TYR A 40 -3.12 11.64 -1.35
C TYR A 40 -3.33 10.35 -0.54
N ILE A 41 -2.29 9.89 0.18
CA ILE A 41 -2.33 8.69 1.01
C ILE A 41 -2.28 9.12 2.47
N LYS A 42 -3.39 8.93 3.20
CA LYS A 42 -3.47 9.28 4.63
C LYS A 42 -2.98 8.17 5.56
N SER A 43 -3.22 6.92 5.19
CA SER A 43 -2.87 5.76 6.01
C SER A 43 -2.94 4.50 5.14
N ILE A 44 -2.02 3.57 5.36
CA ILE A 44 -2.06 2.23 4.76
C ILE A 44 -2.30 1.24 5.89
N SER A 45 -3.23 0.31 5.68
CA SER A 45 -3.51 -0.77 6.62
C SER A 45 -3.37 -2.09 5.87
N ILE A 46 -2.51 -2.97 6.36
CA ILE A 46 -2.34 -4.32 5.83
C ILE A 46 -2.98 -5.28 6.82
N SER A 47 -3.97 -6.03 6.35
CA SER A 47 -4.60 -7.09 7.14
C SER A 47 -4.66 -8.37 6.32
N SER A 48 -4.48 -9.50 6.98
CA SER A 48 -4.86 -10.80 6.41
C SER A 48 -6.39 -10.99 6.50
N THR A 49 -6.94 -11.93 5.73
CA THR A 49 -8.39 -12.16 5.62
C THR A 49 -9.09 -12.34 6.97
N MET A 50 -8.39 -12.88 7.97
CA MET A 50 -8.91 -13.15 9.31
C MET A 50 -7.97 -12.70 10.44
N GLY A 51 -6.94 -11.89 10.14
CA GLY A 51 -5.93 -11.50 11.12
C GLY A 51 -5.98 -10.02 11.48
N ALA A 52 -5.23 -9.67 12.53
CA ALA A 52 -5.10 -8.29 12.97
C ALA A 52 -4.50 -7.42 11.85
N GLY A 53 -5.09 -6.24 11.66
CA GLY A 53 -4.59 -5.25 10.71
C GLY A 53 -3.43 -4.45 11.31
N VAL A 54 -2.31 -4.39 10.61
CA VAL A 54 -1.15 -3.56 10.95
C VAL A 54 -1.24 -2.28 10.14
N LYS A 55 -1.21 -1.14 10.83
CA LYS A 55 -1.07 0.17 10.16
C LYS A 55 0.39 0.38 9.80
N VAL A 56 0.62 0.75 8.55
CA VAL A 56 1.96 0.99 8.02
C VAL A 56 2.00 2.41 7.50
N ASP A 57 3.09 3.12 7.80
CA ASP A 57 3.27 4.47 7.31
C ASP A 57 3.74 4.41 5.84
N PRO A 58 3.07 5.11 4.91
CA PRO A 58 3.49 5.18 3.51
C PRO A 58 4.93 5.67 3.31
N LEU A 59 5.46 6.43 4.27
CA LEU A 59 6.82 6.99 4.23
C LEU A 59 7.90 5.93 4.55
N ASP A 60 7.59 4.96 5.41
CA ASP A 60 8.54 3.92 5.82
C ASP A 60 8.83 2.93 4.71
N ILE A 61 7.88 2.73 3.80
CA ILE A 61 8.00 1.81 2.66
C ILE A 61 9.13 2.25 1.71
N LYS A 62 9.47 3.55 1.66
CA LYS A 62 10.58 4.08 0.85
C LYS A 62 11.97 3.88 1.47
N SER A 63 12.05 3.56 2.75
CA SER A 63 13.30 3.61 3.52
C SER A 63 13.98 2.25 3.70
N ALA A 64 13.35 1.17 3.27
CA ALA A 64 13.99 -0.15 3.19
C ALA A 64 14.83 -0.24 1.90
N SER A 65 15.96 0.48 1.88
CA SER A 65 17.10 0.24 0.98
C SER A 65 18.23 -0.42 1.75
#